data_AF-A0A496PX84-F1
#
_entry.id   AF-A0A496PX84-F1
#
_cell.length_a   1.000
_cell.length_b   1.000
_cell.length_c   1.000
_cell.angle_alpha   90.00
_cell.angle_beta   90.00
_cell.angle_gamma   90.00
#
_symmetry.space_group_name_H-M   'P 1'
#
loop_
_entity.id
_entity.type
_entity.pdbx_description
1 polymer ?
#
loop_
_entity_poly.entity_id
_entity_poly.type
_entity_poly.pdbx_seq_one_letter_code
_entity_poly.pdbx_strand_id
1 'polypeptide(L)'
;MTAAQRFGAGRAHRDTIRIWEQARWMDTPAVYRAAEVAAGLLRDAGMADVRIENVPADGKSAWNGWLMPLAWEVKDARLESGGRSRVRESFADYSRNPQSIATGCPATPGGRLVEGRVVSVNDVS
;
A
#
# COMPACT_ATOMS: atom_id res chain seq x y z
N MET A 1 -27.07 -26.32 11.06
CA MET A 1 -26.74 -24.92 10.74
C MET A 1 -25.66 -24.91 9.68
N THR A 2 -25.91 -24.28 8.54
CA THR A 2 -24.94 -24.20 7.43
C THR A 2 -23.87 -23.14 7.72
N ALA A 3 -22.71 -23.21 7.06
CA ALA A 3 -21.64 -22.23 7.23
C ALA A 3 -22.10 -20.78 6.91
N ALA A 4 -23.02 -20.62 5.95
CA ALA A 4 -23.62 -19.33 5.61
C ALA A 4 -24.44 -18.70 6.76
N GLN A 5 -24.99 -19.52 7.66
CA GLN A 5 -25.76 -19.06 8.83
C GLN A 5 -24.86 -18.61 10.00
N ARG A 6 -23.54 -18.71 9.88
CA ARG A 6 -22.54 -18.28 10.89
C ARG A 6 -21.80 -17.00 10.51
N PHE A 7 -22.16 -16.36 9.39
CA PHE A 7 -21.55 -15.10 8.98
C PHE A 7 -22.02 -13.95 9.87
N GLY A 8 -21.10 -13.35 10.63
CA GLY A 8 -21.37 -12.15 11.43
C GLY A 8 -20.84 -10.92 10.69
N ALA A 9 -21.73 -10.15 10.06
CA ALA A 9 -21.34 -8.96 9.28
C ALA A 9 -20.47 -7.97 10.06
N GLY A 10 -20.78 -7.74 11.34
CA GLY A 10 -19.95 -6.89 12.21
C GLY A 10 -18.55 -7.45 12.49
N ARG A 11 -18.40 -8.78 12.56
CA ARG A 11 -17.07 -9.42 12.66
C ARG A 11 -16.31 -9.25 11.35
N ALA A 12 -16.94 -9.58 10.23
CA ALA A 12 -16.34 -9.45 8.90
C ALA A 12 -15.86 -8.02 8.62
N HIS A 13 -16.65 -7.00 8.97
CA HIS A 13 -16.26 -5.61 8.83
C HIS A 13 -15.03 -5.26 9.67
N ARG A 14 -15.00 -5.66 10.95
CA ARG A 14 -13.83 -5.43 11.82
C ARG A 14 -12.57 -6.12 11.30
N ASP A 15 -12.69 -7.38 10.89
CA ASP A 15 -11.57 -8.16 10.36
C ASP A 15 -11.04 -7.55 9.05
N THR A 16 -11.95 -7.05 8.21
CA THR A 16 -11.60 -6.32 6.98
C THR A 16 -10.83 -5.04 7.30
N ILE A 17 -11.27 -4.26 8.29
CA ILE A 17 -10.58 -3.04 8.72
C ILE A 17 -9.16 -3.39 9.21
N ARG A 18 -9.00 -4.41 10.04
CA ARG A 18 -7.69 -4.83 10.57
C ARG A 18 -6.69 -5.16 9.46
N ILE A 19 -7.13 -5.88 8.41
CA ILE A 19 -6.29 -6.19 7.25
C ILE A 19 -6.00 -4.91 6.45
N TRP A 20 -7.03 -4.10 6.21
CA TRP A 20 -6.91 -2.86 5.42
C TRP A 20 -5.99 -1.82 6.05
N GLU A 21 -5.99 -1.68 7.38
CA GLU A 21 -5.09 -0.78 8.11
C GLU A 21 -3.61 -1.08 7.82
N GLN A 22 -3.27 -2.35 7.60
CA GLN A 22 -1.93 -2.75 7.17
C GLN A 22 -1.76 -2.58 5.66
N ALA A 23 -2.69 -3.08 4.85
CA ALA A 23 -2.57 -3.14 3.40
C ALA A 23 -2.62 -1.76 2.72
N ARG A 24 -3.24 -0.74 3.34
CA ARG A 24 -3.42 0.60 2.74
C ARG A 24 -2.14 1.34 2.44
N TRP A 25 -1.01 0.89 2.99
CA TRP A 25 0.32 1.43 2.69
C TRP A 25 0.81 1.04 1.30
N MET A 26 0.27 -0.06 0.73
CA MET A 26 0.48 -0.53 -0.65
C MET A 26 1.94 -0.76 -1.06
N ASP A 27 2.85 -0.80 -0.09
CA ASP A 27 4.25 -1.16 -0.28
C ASP A 27 4.49 -2.65 0.03
N THR A 28 5.68 -3.14 -0.32
CA THR A 28 6.01 -4.56 -0.11
C THR A 28 5.94 -4.96 1.37
N PRO A 29 6.51 -4.20 2.33
CA PRO A 29 6.35 -4.50 3.76
C PRO A 29 4.89 -4.57 4.23
N ALA A 30 4.01 -3.71 3.72
CA ALA A 30 2.59 -3.69 4.07
C ALA A 30 1.85 -4.94 3.63
N VAL A 31 2.19 -5.50 2.47
CA VAL A 31 1.62 -6.77 2.00
C VAL A 31 1.95 -7.89 3.00
N TYR A 32 3.20 -7.97 3.46
CA TYR A 32 3.59 -8.96 4.47
C TYR A 32 2.87 -8.74 5.81
N ARG A 33 2.79 -7.50 6.32
CA ARG A 33 2.03 -7.20 7.54
C ARG A 33 0.55 -7.58 7.42
N ALA A 34 -0.07 -7.30 6.27
CA ALA A 34 -1.46 -7.66 6.02
C ALA A 34 -1.66 -9.18 5.96
N ALA A 35 -0.72 -9.92 5.36
CA ALA A 35 -0.73 -11.38 5.33
C ALA A 35 -0.63 -11.99 6.74
N GLU A 36 0.23 -11.45 7.60
CA GLU A 36 0.34 -11.86 9.01
C GLU A 36 -0.95 -11.62 9.79
N VAL A 37 -1.56 -10.44 9.63
CA VAL A 37 -2.87 -10.13 10.25
C VAL A 37 -3.95 -11.09 9.76
N ALA A 38 -4.02 -11.35 8.45
CA ALA A 38 -4.98 -12.29 7.88
C ALA A 38 -4.76 -13.72 8.41
N ALA A 39 -3.51 -14.19 8.44
CA ALA A 39 -3.18 -15.50 8.98
C ALA A 39 -3.57 -15.63 10.46
N GLY A 40 -3.32 -14.59 11.27
CA GLY A 40 -3.78 -14.53 12.66
C GLY A 40 -5.30 -14.67 12.77
N LEU A 41 -6.05 -13.90 11.98
CA LEU A 41 -7.52 -13.95 11.94
C LEU A 41 -8.06 -15.34 11.57
N LEU A 42 -7.43 -16.03 10.60
CA LEU A 42 -7.82 -17.39 10.22
C LEU A 42 -7.55 -18.40 11.34
N ARG A 43 -6.40 -18.29 12.03
CA ARG A 43 -6.06 -19.13 13.19
C ARG A 43 -7.04 -18.92 14.34
N ASP A 44 -7.35 -17.66 14.67
CA ASP A 44 -8.32 -17.30 15.72
C ASP A 44 -9.73 -17.82 15.41
N ALA A 45 -10.09 -17.94 14.12
CA ALA A 45 -11.34 -18.53 13.68
C ALA A 45 -11.37 -20.06 13.75
N GLY A 46 -10.28 -20.70 14.19
CA GLY A 46 -10.17 -22.15 14.34
C GLY A 46 -9.80 -22.90 13.05
N MET A 47 -9.28 -22.22 12.02
CA MET A 47 -8.77 -22.92 10.85
C MET A 47 -7.49 -23.68 11.18
N ALA A 48 -7.45 -24.95 10.75
CA ALA A 48 -6.23 -25.75 10.76
C ALA A 48 -5.38 -25.44 9.50
N ASP A 49 -4.06 -25.63 9.62
CA ASP A 49 -3.08 -25.50 8.52
C ASP A 49 -2.99 -24.12 7.85
N VAL A 50 -2.93 -23.05 8.64
CA VAL A 50 -2.73 -21.68 8.13
C VAL A 50 -1.25 -21.40 7.87
N ARG A 51 -0.88 -21.23 6.58
CA ARG A 51 0.48 -20.94 6.13
C ARG A 51 0.57 -19.59 5.42
N ILE A 52 1.73 -18.95 5.53
CA ILE A 52 2.11 -17.79 4.72
C ILE A 52 3.17 -18.27 3.75
N GLU A 53 2.90 -18.14 2.45
CA GLU A 53 3.88 -18.45 1.41
C GLU A 53 4.74 -17.21 1.14
N ASN A 54 6.06 -17.37 1.24
CA ASN A 54 6.99 -16.30 0.95
C ASN A 54 7.38 -16.36 -0.53
N VAL A 55 6.79 -15.45 -1.31
CA VAL A 55 7.12 -15.28 -2.73
C VAL A 55 8.11 -14.12 -2.88
N PRO A 56 9.23 -14.28 -3.62
CA PRO A 56 10.23 -13.22 -3.78
C PRO A 56 9.70 -12.08 -4.65
N ALA A 57 9.91 -10.83 -4.23
CA ALA A 57 9.66 -9.62 -5.02
C ALA A 57 10.99 -9.11 -5.61
N ASP A 58 11.57 -9.86 -6.55
CA ASP A 58 12.92 -9.64 -7.06
C ASP A 58 12.98 -9.18 -8.54
N GLY A 59 11.82 -9.02 -9.20
CA GLY A 59 11.77 -8.65 -10.62
C GLY A 59 12.24 -9.76 -11.59
N LYS A 60 12.52 -10.98 -11.11
CA LYS A 60 13.20 -12.03 -11.89
C LYS A 60 12.57 -13.41 -11.73
N SER A 61 12.13 -13.76 -10.53
CA SER A 61 11.46 -15.00 -10.23
C SER A 61 10.06 -15.05 -10.84
N ALA A 62 9.65 -16.21 -11.34
CA ALA A 62 8.30 -16.45 -11.81
C ALA A 62 7.53 -17.31 -10.80
N TRP A 63 6.31 -16.90 -10.47
CA TRP A 63 5.42 -17.64 -9.57
C TRP A 63 4.02 -17.69 -10.16
N ASN A 64 3.39 -18.88 -10.21
CA ASN A 64 2.08 -19.10 -10.82
C ASN A 64 1.90 -18.47 -12.21
N GLY A 65 2.97 -18.48 -13.03
CA GLY A 65 2.95 -17.94 -14.39
C GLY A 65 3.17 -16.42 -14.50
N TRP A 66 3.42 -15.72 -13.39
CA TRP A 66 3.67 -14.27 -13.37
C TRP A 66 5.11 -13.98 -12.98
N LEU A 67 5.72 -13.00 -13.64
CA LEU A 67 6.98 -12.40 -13.18
C LEU A 67 6.70 -11.61 -11.91
N MET A 68 7.46 -11.85 -10.86
CA MET A 68 7.29 -11.14 -9.60
C MET A 68 7.79 -9.69 -9.71
N PRO A 69 7.10 -8.73 -9.09
CA PRO A 69 7.51 -7.33 -9.13
C PRO A 69 8.83 -7.14 -8.37
N LEU A 70 9.52 -6.03 -8.60
CA LEU A 70 10.58 -5.59 -7.69
C LEU A 70 9.96 -5.11 -6.38
N ALA A 71 10.58 -5.48 -5.27
CA ALA A 71 10.24 -4.95 -3.96
C ALA A 71 10.28 -3.43 -4.00
N TRP A 72 9.24 -2.82 -3.45
CA TRP A 72 9.04 -1.39 -3.46
C TRP A 72 8.60 -0.93 -2.07
N GLU A 73 9.25 0.12 -1.58
CA GLU A 73 9.06 0.69 -0.25
C GLU A 73 9.12 2.21 -0.34
N VAL A 74 8.22 2.87 0.37
CA VAL A 74 8.16 4.34 0.44
C VAL A 74 8.54 4.77 1.84
N LYS A 75 9.61 5.56 1.96
CA LYS A 75 10.06 6.09 3.25
C LYS A 75 9.38 7.42 3.60
N ASP A 76 9.20 8.27 2.61
CA ASP A 76 8.52 9.57 2.73
C ASP A 76 8.10 10.05 1.33
N ALA A 77 7.01 10.80 1.26
CA ALA A 77 6.60 11.50 0.04
C ALA A 77 5.62 12.63 0.38
N ARG A 78 5.84 13.79 -0.22
CA ARG A 78 5.01 14.99 -0.05
C ARG A 78 4.90 15.77 -1.35
N LEU A 79 3.75 16.39 -1.54
CA LEU A 79 3.51 17.40 -2.57
C LEU A 79 2.96 18.65 -1.88
N GLU A 80 3.64 19.77 -2.10
CA GLU A 80 3.33 21.03 -1.45
C GLU A 80 3.39 22.18 -2.45
N SER A 81 2.71 23.29 -2.13
CA SER A 81 2.87 24.51 -2.91
C SER A 81 4.29 25.07 -2.79
N GLY A 82 4.88 25.41 -3.93
CA GLY A 82 6.17 26.08 -4.01
C GLY A 82 6.06 27.61 -4.05
N GLY A 83 7.20 28.30 -4.05
CA GLY A 83 7.28 29.75 -4.25
C GLY A 83 7.65 30.55 -3.00
N ARG A 84 7.50 31.88 -3.07
CA ARG A 84 7.97 32.84 -2.04
C ARG A 84 7.09 32.91 -0.78
N SER A 85 5.95 32.23 -0.76
CA SER A 85 5.10 32.16 0.42
C SER A 85 5.83 31.44 1.56
N ARG A 86 5.76 31.99 2.78
CA ARG A 86 6.22 31.28 3.98
C ARG A 86 5.30 30.11 4.37
N VAL A 87 4.05 30.14 3.90
CA VAL A 87 3.07 29.07 4.13
C VAL A 87 3.08 28.16 2.92
N ARG A 88 3.50 26.90 3.12
CA ARG A 88 3.36 25.82 2.13
C ARG A 88 2.05 25.09 2.40
N GLU A 89 1.21 25.03 1.38
CA GLU A 89 -0.01 24.25 1.39
C GLU A 89 0.33 22.81 1.00
N SER A 90 -0.11 21.83 1.79
CA SER A 90 0.11 20.41 1.50
C SER A 90 -1.03 19.87 0.63
N PHE A 91 -0.69 19.39 -0.56
CA PHE A 91 -1.63 18.73 -1.47
C PHE A 91 -1.64 17.21 -1.29
N ALA A 92 -0.49 16.62 -0.95
CA ALA A 92 -0.37 15.21 -0.61
C ALA A 92 0.72 15.03 0.45
N ASP A 93 0.47 14.10 1.38
CA ASP A 93 1.40 13.73 2.44
C ASP A 93 1.22 12.24 2.75
N TYR A 94 2.24 11.45 2.42
CA TYR A 94 2.22 9.99 2.57
C TYR A 94 2.02 9.58 4.04
N SER A 95 2.56 10.35 4.99
CA SER A 95 2.41 10.06 6.42
C SER A 95 0.97 10.20 6.92
N ARG A 96 0.15 11.01 6.21
CA ARG A 96 -1.26 11.25 6.52
C ARG A 96 -2.18 10.35 5.70
N ASN A 97 -1.90 10.20 4.41
CA ASN A 97 -2.62 9.31 3.51
C ASN A 97 -1.63 8.53 2.64
N PRO A 98 -1.30 7.27 2.99
CA PRO A 98 -0.39 6.47 2.18
C PRO A 98 -0.88 6.18 0.76
N GLN A 99 -2.17 6.36 0.47
CA GLN A 99 -2.72 6.18 -0.87
C GLN A 99 -2.58 7.43 -1.76
N SER A 100 -1.86 8.45 -1.30
CA SER A 100 -1.58 9.67 -2.07
C SER A 100 -0.40 9.54 -3.05
N ILE A 101 0.24 8.36 -3.09
CA ILE A 101 1.33 8.03 -4.00
C ILE A 101 0.90 6.95 -5.00
N ALA A 102 1.35 7.07 -6.24
CA ALA A 102 1.14 6.02 -7.25
C ALA A 102 2.06 4.83 -6.97
N THR A 103 1.49 3.63 -6.84
CA THR A 103 2.25 2.40 -6.57
C THR A 103 3.31 2.15 -7.65
N GLY A 104 4.54 1.87 -7.22
CA GLY A 104 5.66 1.58 -8.12
C GLY A 104 6.30 2.81 -8.76
N CYS A 105 5.91 4.04 -8.39
CA CYS A 105 6.60 5.21 -8.88
C CYS A 105 8.06 5.25 -8.37
N PRO A 106 9.01 5.77 -9.16
CA PRO A 106 10.38 5.94 -8.71
C PRO A 106 10.47 7.06 -7.67
N ALA A 107 11.59 7.08 -6.93
CA ALA A 107 11.94 8.24 -6.12
C ALA A 107 12.16 9.48 -7.00
N THR A 108 12.02 10.66 -6.40
CA THR A 108 12.43 11.90 -7.06
C THR A 108 13.92 11.84 -7.44
N PRO A 109 14.35 12.50 -8.53
CA PRO A 109 15.74 12.50 -8.98
C PRO A 109 16.74 12.80 -7.85
N GLY A 110 17.71 11.90 -7.67
CA GLY A 110 18.72 12.01 -6.62
C GLY A 110 18.20 11.84 -5.19
N GLY A 111 16.94 11.42 -5.00
CA GLY A 111 16.29 11.29 -3.70
C GLY A 111 16.04 12.62 -3.00
N ARG A 112 15.93 13.72 -3.76
CA ARG A 112 15.78 15.08 -3.23
C ARG A 112 14.43 15.68 -3.58
N LEU A 113 14.00 16.67 -2.81
CA LEU A 113 12.85 17.48 -3.20
C LEU A 113 13.13 18.17 -4.54
N VAL A 114 12.14 18.16 -5.42
CA VAL A 114 12.18 18.83 -6.71
C VAL A 114 11.10 19.90 -6.72
N GLU A 115 11.48 21.11 -7.11
CA GLU A 115 10.56 22.21 -7.32
C GLU A 115 10.45 22.51 -8.81
N GLY A 116 9.23 22.81 -9.28
CA GLY A 116 8.97 23.06 -10.69
C GLY A 116 7.63 23.75 -10.90
N ARG A 117 7.45 24.31 -12.09
CA ARG A 117 6.16 24.85 -12.51
C ARG A 117 5.24 23.69 -12.86
N VAL A 118 4.05 23.66 -12.25
CA VAL A 118 2.97 22.76 -12.68
C VAL A 118 2.41 23.28 -14.00
N VAL A 119 2.31 22.40 -14.99
CA VAL A 119 1.69 22.68 -16.29
C VAL A 119 0.62 21.62 -16.54
N SER A 120 -0.51 22.04 -17.11
CA SER A 120 -1.53 21.09 -17.56
C SER A 120 -1.03 20.40 -18.82
N VAL A 121 -1.17 19.07 -18.91
CA VAL A 121 -0.76 18.32 -20.11
C VAL A 121 -1.58 18.73 -21.33
N ASN A 122 -2.82 19.21 -21.13
CA ASN A 122 -3.67 19.73 -22.20
C ASN A 122 -3.16 21.06 -22.80
N ASP A 123 -2.26 21.76 -22.11
CA ASP A 123 -1.70 23.03 -22.59
C ASP A 123 -0.44 22.80 -23.45
N VAL A 124 -0.01 21.54 -23.61
CA VAL A 124 1.22 21.12 -24.30
C VAL A 124 0.93 20.37 -25.59
N SER A 125 -0.35 20.18 -25.94
CA SER A 125 -0.84 19.47 -27.13
C SER A 125 -1.46 20.42 -28.15
#